data_AF-A0A7S3C3C5-F1
#
_entry.id   AF-A0A7S3C3C5-F1
#
_cell.length_a   1.000
_cell.length_b   1.000
_cell.length_c   1.000
_cell.angle_alpha   90.00
_cell.angle_beta   90.00
_cell.angle_gamma   90.00
#
_symmetry.space_group_name_H-M   'P 1'
#
loop_
_entity.id
_entity.type
_entity.pdbx_description
1 polymer ?
#
loop_
_entity_poly.entity_id
_entity_poly.type
_entity_poly.pdbx_seq_one_letter_code
_entity_poly.pdbx_strand_id
1 'polypeptide(L)'
;DRLASAYLSKIERGPLVKDQQALMVQDRIRALFGLRRGTKISFGQFIRWVVQQNASTMNQHWKPHSERCDTLYTPYEFIGRYETMQEDILHVLGLLGWSPSLIPATRWSSLDATGMPRNESGRLLQLYTSNQLVELVARKYHDDIVPFGYTFPGRRPDR
;
A
#
# COMPACT_ATOMS: atom_id res chain seq x y z
N ASP A 1 -3.05 3.43 -2.02
CA ASP A 1 -1.64 3.75 -2.37
C ASP A 1 -0.71 2.56 -2.52
N ARG A 2 -0.52 1.69 -1.50
CA ARG A 2 0.47 0.58 -1.54
C ARG A 2 0.40 -0.30 -2.80
N LEU A 3 -0.80 -0.77 -3.17
CA LEU A 3 -0.99 -1.62 -4.35
C LEU A 3 -0.67 -0.88 -5.66
N ALA A 4 -1.03 0.39 -5.74
CA ALA A 4 -0.72 1.24 -6.89
C ALA A 4 0.81 1.44 -7.02
N SER A 5 1.50 1.71 -5.91
CA SER A 5 2.97 1.82 -5.90
C SER A 5 3.66 0.49 -6.29
N ALA A 6 3.16 -0.63 -5.77
CA ALA A 6 3.65 -1.97 -6.13
C ALA A 6 3.45 -2.24 -7.64
N TYR A 7 2.29 -1.88 -8.20
CA TYR A 7 2.04 -2.00 -9.63
C TYR A 7 3.01 -1.14 -10.45
N LEU A 8 3.16 0.14 -10.14
CA LEU A 8 4.05 1.04 -10.89
C LEU A 8 5.52 0.59 -10.85
N SER A 9 5.97 0.08 -9.69
CA SER A 9 7.36 -0.31 -9.50
C SER A 9 7.68 -1.70 -10.05
N LYS A 10 6.77 -2.68 -9.95
CA LYS A 10 7.03 -4.09 -10.27
C LYS A 10 6.35 -4.57 -11.55
N ILE A 11 5.26 -3.94 -11.99
CA ILE A 11 4.41 -4.44 -13.08
C ILE A 11 4.46 -3.51 -14.30
N GLU A 12 4.26 -2.20 -14.11
CA GLU A 12 4.15 -1.27 -15.23
C GLU A 12 5.46 -1.10 -16.01
N ARG A 13 6.60 -1.16 -15.31
CA ARG A 13 7.94 -1.01 -15.92
C ARG A 13 8.31 -2.11 -16.94
N GLY A 14 7.42 -3.08 -17.17
CA GLY A 14 7.52 -4.02 -18.29
C GLY A 14 8.73 -4.96 -18.21
N PRO A 15 9.25 -5.45 -19.35
CA PRO A 15 10.35 -6.41 -19.42
C PRO A 15 11.74 -5.80 -19.14
N LEU A 16 11.84 -4.49 -18.89
CA LEU A 16 13.09 -3.80 -18.52
C LEU A 16 13.47 -3.99 -17.04
N VAL A 17 12.65 -4.73 -16.30
CA VAL A 17 12.87 -5.01 -14.90
C VAL A 17 13.91 -6.13 -14.75
N LYS A 18 15.10 -5.80 -14.24
CA LYS A 18 16.14 -6.79 -13.88
C LYS A 18 15.77 -7.63 -12.65
N ASP A 19 14.67 -7.29 -11.98
CA ASP A 19 14.14 -8.01 -10.82
C ASP A 19 13.40 -9.28 -11.29
N GLN A 20 14.04 -10.43 -11.05
CA GLN A 20 13.51 -11.75 -11.38
C GLN A 20 12.15 -12.03 -10.73
N GLN A 21 11.93 -11.54 -9.51
CA GLN A 21 10.66 -11.75 -8.80
C GLN A 21 9.52 -11.00 -9.51
N ALA A 22 9.79 -9.79 -9.99
CA ALA A 22 8.84 -9.02 -10.77
C ALA A 22 8.50 -9.70 -12.11
N LEU A 23 9.48 -10.28 -12.81
CA LEU A 23 9.24 -11.04 -14.04
C LEU A 23 8.34 -12.26 -13.80
N MET A 24 8.61 -13.05 -12.76
CA MET A 24 7.76 -14.20 -12.39
C MET A 24 6.33 -13.79 -12.07
N VAL A 25 6.15 -12.66 -11.38
CA VAL A 25 4.83 -12.12 -11.06
C VAL A 25 4.10 -11.68 -12.33
N GLN A 26 4.77 -10.96 -13.23
CA GLN A 26 4.18 -10.56 -14.50
C GLN A 26 3.77 -11.78 -15.34
N ASP A 27 4.59 -12.83 -15.39
CA ASP A 27 4.28 -14.04 -16.15
C ASP A 27 3.08 -14.80 -15.58
N ARG A 28 2.95 -14.88 -14.25
CA ARG A 28 1.75 -15.44 -13.59
C ARG A 28 0.49 -14.64 -13.91
N ILE A 29 0.57 -13.31 -13.91
CA ILE A 29 -0.57 -12.46 -14.28
C ILE A 29 -0.93 -12.67 -15.75
N ARG A 30 0.06 -12.69 -16.65
CA ARG A 30 -0.18 -12.94 -18.08
C ARG A 30 -0.83 -14.29 -18.32
N ALA A 31 -0.34 -15.35 -17.66
CA ALA A 31 -0.93 -16.68 -17.75
C ALA A 31 -2.39 -16.69 -17.29
N LEU A 32 -2.71 -16.04 -16.16
CA LEU A 32 -4.09 -15.97 -15.64
C LEU A 32 -5.06 -15.29 -16.63
N PHE A 33 -4.60 -14.27 -17.36
CA PHE A 33 -5.43 -13.50 -18.29
C PHE A 33 -5.23 -13.87 -19.77
N GLY A 34 -4.50 -14.95 -20.08
CA GLY A 34 -4.23 -15.37 -21.45
C GLY A 34 -3.47 -14.34 -22.30
N LEU A 35 -2.64 -13.50 -21.67
CA LEU A 35 -1.92 -12.43 -22.35
C LEU A 35 -0.64 -12.96 -23.01
N ARG A 36 -0.35 -12.46 -24.21
CA ARG A 36 0.93 -12.73 -24.89
C ARG A 36 2.09 -12.12 -24.10
N ARG A 37 3.27 -12.73 -24.23
CA ARG A 37 4.50 -12.18 -23.64
C ARG A 37 4.73 -10.76 -24.17
N GLY A 38 5.09 -9.83 -23.29
CA GLY A 38 5.29 -8.43 -23.64
C GLY A 38 4.02 -7.58 -23.68
N THR A 39 2.82 -8.16 -23.65
CA THR A 39 1.58 -7.40 -23.47
C THR A 39 1.59 -6.68 -22.12
N LYS A 40 1.20 -5.40 -22.12
CA LYS A 40 1.07 -4.59 -20.91
C LYS A 40 -0.03 -5.16 -20.01
N ILE A 41 0.29 -5.34 -18.74
CA ILE A 41 -0.67 -5.71 -17.71
C ILE A 41 -1.29 -4.42 -17.20
N SER A 42 -2.62 -4.33 -17.21
CA SER A 42 -3.35 -3.21 -16.62
C SER A 42 -3.41 -3.28 -15.10
N PHE A 43 -3.60 -2.14 -14.44
CA PHE A 43 -3.80 -2.11 -12.98
C PHE A 43 -4.99 -2.99 -12.53
N GLY A 44 -6.10 -2.97 -13.28
CA GLY A 44 -7.25 -3.81 -12.98
C GLY A 44 -6.97 -5.32 -13.06
N GLN A 45 -6.14 -5.76 -14.01
CA GLN A 45 -5.68 -7.15 -14.08
C GLN A 45 -4.78 -7.49 -12.89
N PHE A 46 -3.85 -6.60 -12.54
CA PHE A 46 -3.03 -6.76 -11.34
C PHE A 46 -3.88 -6.89 -10.08
N ILE A 47 -4.86 -6.01 -9.85
CA ILE A 47 -5.76 -6.08 -8.69
C ILE A 47 -6.55 -7.38 -8.66
N ARG A 48 -7.15 -7.78 -9.79
CA ARG A 48 -7.90 -9.05 -9.88
C ARG A 48 -7.02 -10.27 -9.58
N TRP A 49 -5.76 -10.26 -10.00
CA TRP A 49 -4.80 -11.30 -9.67
C TRP A 49 -4.36 -11.26 -8.19
N VAL A 50 -4.19 -10.08 -7.60
CA VAL A 50 -3.85 -9.92 -6.18
C VAL A 50 -4.96 -10.48 -5.31
N VAL A 51 -6.21 -10.05 -5.50
CA VAL A 51 -7.31 -10.39 -4.57
C VAL A 51 -7.66 -11.89 -4.55
N GLN A 52 -7.28 -12.65 -5.58
CA GLN A 52 -7.47 -14.11 -5.66
C GLN A 52 -6.44 -14.92 -4.86
N GLN A 53 -5.32 -14.32 -4.45
CA GLN A 53 -4.28 -15.06 -3.72
C GLN A 53 -4.68 -15.34 -2.27
N ASN A 54 -4.23 -16.49 -1.75
CA ASN A 54 -4.25 -16.75 -0.31
C ASN A 54 -3.33 -15.75 0.40
N ALA A 55 -3.87 -15.04 1.39
CA ALA A 55 -3.17 -13.95 2.08
C ALA A 55 -1.89 -14.43 2.79
N SER A 56 -1.91 -15.64 3.36
CA SER A 56 -0.77 -16.23 4.08
C SER A 56 0.49 -16.37 3.19
N THR A 57 0.30 -16.64 1.89
CA THR A 57 1.37 -16.87 0.90
C THR A 57 1.63 -15.68 -0.03
N MET A 58 0.97 -14.54 0.20
CA MET A 58 1.14 -13.35 -0.64
C MET A 58 2.55 -12.78 -0.53
N ASN A 59 3.04 -12.19 -1.62
CA ASN A 59 4.26 -11.39 -1.60
C ASN A 59 4.11 -10.20 -0.63
N GLN A 60 5.18 -9.90 0.10
CA GLN A 60 5.24 -8.80 1.07
C GLN A 60 4.85 -7.42 0.53
N HIS A 61 4.89 -7.15 -0.78
CA HIS A 61 4.49 -5.86 -1.33
C HIS A 61 2.96 -5.66 -1.36
N TRP A 62 2.17 -6.73 -1.39
CA TRP A 62 0.70 -6.68 -1.41
C TRP A 62 0.04 -7.60 -0.39
N LYS A 63 0.77 -8.32 0.46
CA LYS A 63 0.18 -9.06 1.59
C LYS A 63 -0.54 -8.09 2.55
N PRO A 64 -1.72 -8.40 3.11
CA PRO A 64 -2.33 -7.57 4.16
C PRO A 64 -1.37 -7.32 5.34
N HIS A 65 -1.51 -6.18 6.01
CA HIS A 65 -0.73 -5.88 7.22
C HIS A 65 -1.19 -6.73 8.40
N SER A 66 -2.50 -6.94 8.56
CA SER A 66 -3.08 -7.92 9.49
C SER A 66 -2.39 -9.28 9.41
N GLU A 67 -2.07 -9.72 8.20
CA GLU A 67 -1.38 -10.98 7.92
C GLU A 67 0.15 -10.95 8.08
N ARG A 68 0.77 -9.77 8.07
CA ARG A 68 2.22 -9.62 8.27
C ARG A 68 2.59 -9.33 9.72
N CYS A 69 1.79 -8.51 10.38
CA CYS A 69 2.00 -8.00 11.72
C CYS A 69 1.13 -8.74 12.75
N ASP A 70 0.28 -9.67 12.30
CA ASP A 70 -0.62 -10.40 13.19
C ASP A 70 -1.45 -9.47 14.10
N THR A 71 -1.99 -8.40 13.50
CA THR A 71 -2.71 -7.36 14.26
C THR A 71 -4.05 -7.84 14.81
N LEU A 72 -4.46 -9.08 14.48
CA LEU A 72 -5.68 -9.70 15.00
C LEU A 72 -5.43 -10.38 16.35
N TYR A 73 -4.25 -10.98 16.55
CA TYR A 73 -3.93 -11.73 17.77
C TYR A 73 -2.84 -11.09 18.64
N THR A 74 -2.10 -10.12 18.11
CA THR A 74 -1.10 -9.34 18.86
C THR A 74 -1.68 -7.98 19.27
N PRO A 75 -1.78 -7.67 20.57
CA PRO A 75 -2.26 -6.37 21.04
C PRO A 75 -1.17 -5.31 20.83
N TYR A 76 -1.42 -4.36 19.94
CA TYR A 76 -0.56 -3.19 19.73
C TYR A 76 -1.05 -2.03 20.58
N GLU A 77 -0.19 -1.41 21.40
CA GLU A 77 -0.54 -0.17 22.10
C GLU A 77 -0.66 1.04 21.16
N PHE A 78 -0.01 0.96 19.99
CA PHE A 78 -0.02 2.04 19.00
C PHE A 78 0.11 1.53 17.56
N ILE A 79 -0.72 2.05 16.66
CA ILE A 79 -0.64 1.82 15.20
C ILE A 79 -0.64 3.17 14.50
N GLY A 80 0.52 3.57 13.97
CA GLY A 80 0.69 4.82 13.22
C GLY A 80 0.29 4.72 11.75
N ARG A 81 0.10 5.88 11.10
CA ARG A 81 -0.22 6.01 9.68
C ARG A 81 0.78 6.93 8.99
N TYR A 82 1.01 6.69 7.71
CA TYR A 82 1.93 7.52 6.92
C TYR A 82 1.46 8.97 6.84
N GLU A 83 0.14 9.19 6.79
CA GLU A 83 -0.46 10.51 6.69
C GLU A 83 -0.36 11.33 7.98
N THR A 84 -0.10 10.69 9.13
CA THR A 84 0.05 11.30 10.45
C THR A 84 1.41 11.03 11.07
N MET A 85 2.40 10.66 10.26
CA MET A 85 3.68 10.15 10.77
C MET A 85 4.36 11.08 11.77
N GLN A 86 4.28 12.40 11.57
CA GLN A 86 4.88 13.35 12.49
C GLN A 86 4.12 13.41 13.82
N GLU A 87 2.80 13.52 13.79
CA GLU A 87 1.95 13.51 14.98
C GLU A 87 2.06 12.19 15.74
N ASP A 88 2.13 11.08 15.01
CA ASP A 88 2.24 9.72 15.53
C ASP A 88 3.58 9.49 16.26
N ILE A 89 4.70 9.97 15.69
CA ILE A 89 6.00 9.89 16.36
C ILE A 89 6.00 10.74 17.64
N LEU A 90 5.46 11.97 17.60
CA LEU A 90 5.37 12.84 18.77
C LEU A 90 4.52 12.20 19.89
N HIS A 91 3.43 11.55 19.51
CA HIS A 91 2.58 10.82 20.45
C HIS A 91 3.34 9.68 21.14
N VAL A 92 4.05 8.85 20.37
CA VAL A 92 4.85 7.74 20.91
C VAL A 92 5.97 8.24 21.84
N LEU A 93 6.66 9.33 21.49
CA LEU A 93 7.66 9.91 22.39
C LEU A 93 7.05 10.38 23.71
N GLY A 94 5.86 10.98 23.66
CA GLY A 94 5.10 11.36 24.86
C GLY A 94 4.77 10.15 25.74
N LEU A 95 4.32 9.04 25.16
CA LEU A 95 4.05 7.79 25.89
C LEU A 95 5.30 7.22 26.58
N LEU A 96 6.47 7.39 25.97
CA LEU A 96 7.75 6.92 26.51
C LEU A 96 8.40 7.91 27.50
N GLY A 97 7.83 9.10 27.69
CA GLY A 97 8.42 10.17 28.49
C GLY A 97 9.71 10.75 27.86
N TRP A 98 9.86 10.63 26.55
CA TRP A 98 11.05 11.06 25.81
C TRP A 98 10.87 12.48 25.25
N SER A 99 12.00 13.20 25.15
CA SER A 99 11.99 14.56 24.61
C SER A 99 11.67 14.57 23.11
N PRO A 100 10.77 15.46 22.64
CA PRO A 100 10.54 15.71 21.21
C PRO A 100 11.81 16.14 20.44
N SER A 101 12.82 16.65 21.13
CA SER A 101 14.11 17.03 20.54
C SER A 101 14.90 15.86 19.95
N LEU A 102 14.51 14.61 20.23
CA LEU A 102 15.09 13.42 19.61
C LEU A 102 14.68 13.27 18.13
N ILE A 103 13.62 13.94 17.70
CA ILE A 103 13.22 13.98 16.29
C ILE A 103 14.14 14.98 15.58
N PRO A 104 14.97 14.55 14.61
CA PRO A 104 15.79 15.48 13.87
C PRO A 104 14.92 16.53 13.17
N ALA A 105 15.37 17.78 13.12
CA ALA A 105 14.65 18.88 12.46
C ALA A 105 14.49 18.69 10.94
N THR A 106 14.99 17.58 10.36
CA THR A 106 14.60 17.13 9.03
C THR A 106 13.10 16.92 9.04
N ARG A 107 12.37 17.89 8.48
CA ARG A 107 10.93 17.76 8.21
C ARG A 107 10.71 16.37 7.62
N TRP A 108 9.87 15.56 8.25
CA TRP A 108 9.16 14.47 7.58
C TRP A 108 8.21 15.12 6.58
N SER A 109 8.83 15.63 5.53
CA SER A 109 8.25 16.59 4.63
C SER A 109 7.27 15.83 3.76
N SER A 110 5.99 16.15 3.93
CA SER A 110 4.97 15.88 2.92
C SER A 110 5.29 16.56 1.59
N LEU A 111 6.39 17.30 1.47
CA LEU A 111 6.90 17.88 0.24
C LEU A 111 7.95 16.96 -0.41
N ASP A 112 7.97 16.92 -1.74
CA ASP A 112 8.97 16.22 -2.53
C ASP A 112 10.30 17.00 -2.58
N ALA A 113 11.28 16.52 -3.35
CA ALA A 113 12.59 17.16 -3.51
C ALA A 113 12.51 18.59 -4.12
N THR A 114 11.36 19.00 -4.64
CA THR A 114 11.11 20.32 -5.20
C THR A 114 10.32 21.25 -4.27
N GLY A 115 9.99 20.78 -3.05
CA GLY A 115 9.21 21.57 -2.09
C GLY A 115 7.71 21.59 -2.38
N MET A 116 7.22 20.76 -3.29
CA MET A 116 5.79 20.61 -3.60
C MET A 116 5.14 19.53 -2.73
N PRO A 117 3.89 19.69 -2.28
CA PRO A 117 3.15 18.62 -1.62
C PRO A 117 3.19 17.34 -2.47
N ARG A 118 3.67 16.25 -1.89
CA ARG A 118 3.66 14.91 -2.44
C ARG A 118 2.20 14.52 -2.68
N ASN A 119 1.74 14.78 -3.89
CA ASN A 119 0.46 14.27 -4.39
C ASN A 119 0.59 12.84 -4.91
N GLU A 120 1.66 12.14 -4.56
CA GLU A 120 1.94 10.77 -4.99
C GLU A 120 0.74 9.88 -4.71
N SER A 121 0.13 9.97 -3.51
CA SER A 121 -1.15 9.32 -3.20
C SER A 121 -2.27 9.68 -4.19
N GLY A 122 -2.48 10.98 -4.46
CA GLY A 122 -3.51 11.43 -5.41
C GLY A 122 -3.30 10.88 -6.83
N ARG A 123 -2.07 10.87 -7.32
CA ARG A 123 -1.71 10.26 -8.61
C ARG A 123 -1.89 8.75 -8.61
N LEU A 124 -1.54 8.07 -7.51
CA LEU A 124 -1.71 6.63 -7.36
C LEU A 124 -3.19 6.24 -7.32
N LEU A 125 -4.05 7.07 -6.72
CA LEU A 125 -5.49 6.84 -6.67
C LEU A 125 -6.15 6.93 -8.05
N GLN A 126 -5.58 7.66 -9.01
CA GLN A 126 -6.08 7.72 -10.39
C GLN A 126 -6.04 6.35 -11.10
N LEU A 127 -5.24 5.39 -10.62
CA LEU A 127 -5.25 4.02 -11.15
C LEU A 127 -6.52 3.25 -10.78
N TYR A 128 -7.24 3.65 -9.73
CA TYR A 128 -8.53 3.07 -9.35
C TYR A 128 -9.64 3.65 -10.21
N THR A 129 -9.71 3.19 -11.46
CA THR A 129 -10.64 3.73 -12.47
C THR A 129 -12.10 3.29 -12.30
N SER A 130 -12.40 2.37 -11.36
CA SER A 130 -13.77 1.94 -11.11
C SER A 130 -14.03 1.59 -9.64
N ASN A 131 -15.27 1.82 -9.20
CA ASN A 131 -15.73 1.43 -7.86
C ASN A 131 -15.57 -0.07 -7.60
N GLN A 132 -15.72 -0.90 -8.64
CA GLN A 132 -15.50 -2.33 -8.54
C GLN A 132 -14.07 -2.69 -8.09
N LEU A 133 -13.04 -1.99 -8.60
CA LEU A 133 -11.67 -2.22 -8.16
C LEU A 133 -11.45 -1.81 -6.71
N VAL A 134 -12.04 -0.68 -6.30
CA VAL A 134 -12.00 -0.22 -4.92
C VAL A 134 -12.64 -1.25 -3.99
N GLU A 135 -13.82 -1.76 -4.34
CA GLU A 135 -14.51 -2.77 -3.55
C GLU A 135 -13.76 -4.11 -3.47
N LEU A 136 -13.16 -4.58 -4.57
CA LEU A 136 -12.36 -5.80 -4.58
C LEU A 136 -11.19 -5.70 -3.60
N VAL A 137 -10.50 -4.56 -3.61
CA VAL A 137 -9.42 -4.27 -2.66
C VAL A 137 -9.99 -4.16 -1.25
N ALA A 138 -11.03 -3.38 -1.03
CA ALA A 138 -11.62 -3.19 0.29
C ALA A 138 -12.03 -4.50 0.96
N ARG A 139 -12.63 -5.43 0.20
CA ARG A 139 -12.96 -6.76 0.70
C ARG A 139 -11.71 -7.58 1.04
N LYS A 140 -10.67 -7.55 0.21
CA LYS A 140 -9.44 -8.29 0.45
C LYS A 140 -8.64 -7.80 1.66
N TYR A 141 -8.72 -6.49 1.94
CA TYR A 141 -7.97 -5.83 3.00
C TYR A 141 -8.87 -5.31 4.12
N HIS A 142 -10.04 -5.93 4.32
CA HIS A 142 -11.02 -5.51 5.33
C HIS A 142 -10.39 -5.34 6.72
N ASP A 143 -9.59 -6.34 7.12
CA ASP A 143 -8.94 -6.40 8.43
C ASP A 143 -7.73 -5.43 8.54
N ASP A 144 -7.32 -4.80 7.44
CA ASP A 144 -6.37 -3.69 7.45
C ASP A 144 -7.07 -2.32 7.47
N ILE A 145 -8.33 -2.22 7.04
CA ILE A 145 -9.00 -0.92 6.83
C ILE A 145 -9.61 -0.44 8.14
N VAL A 146 -10.50 -1.23 8.73
CA VAL A 146 -11.27 -0.79 9.89
C VAL A 146 -10.39 -0.70 11.15
N PRO A 147 -9.55 -1.70 11.48
CA PRO A 147 -8.71 -1.64 12.68
C PRO A 147 -7.66 -0.52 12.66
N PHE A 148 -7.25 -0.06 11.47
CA PHE A 148 -6.29 1.03 11.29
C PHE A 148 -6.97 2.40 11.18
N GLY A 149 -8.29 2.49 11.43
CA GLY A 149 -9.03 3.74 11.49
C GLY A 149 -9.40 4.34 10.13
N TYR A 150 -9.41 3.55 9.05
CA TYR A 150 -9.93 3.99 7.75
C TYR A 150 -11.43 3.66 7.63
N THR A 151 -12.21 4.50 6.94
CA THR A 151 -13.63 4.22 6.69
C THR A 151 -13.76 3.24 5.53
N PHE A 152 -14.69 2.27 5.60
CA PHE A 152 -14.92 1.33 4.49
C PHE A 152 -15.55 2.06 3.29
N PRO A 153 -15.11 1.84 2.02
CA PRO A 153 -14.19 0.81 1.52
C PRO A 153 -12.70 1.23 1.45
N GLY A 154 -12.25 2.13 2.32
CA GLY A 154 -10.89 2.68 2.35
C GLY A 154 -10.86 4.20 2.13
N ARG A 155 -11.95 4.90 2.44
CA ARG A 155 -11.95 6.36 2.45
C ARG A 155 -11.15 6.85 3.66
N ARG A 156 -10.49 8.00 3.47
CA ARG A 156 -9.85 8.68 4.59
C ARG A 156 -10.96 9.06 5.58
N PRO A 157 -10.76 8.89 6.89
CA PRO A 157 -11.69 9.43 7.87
C PRO A 157 -11.76 10.96 7.68
N ASP A 158 -12.97 11.49 7.67
CA ASP A 158 -13.20 12.93 7.68
C ASP A 158 -12.62 13.49 8.99
N ARG A 159 -11.81 14.54 8.90
CA ARG A 159 -11.34 15.31 10.06
C ARG A 159 -12.25 16.52 10.25
#